data_AF-A0A2E7HVN1-F1
#
_entry.id   AF-A0A2E7HVN1-F1
#
_cell.length_a   1.000
_cell.length_b   1.000
_cell.length_c   1.000
_cell.angle_alpha   90.00
_cell.angle_beta   90.00
_cell.angle_gamma   90.00
#
_symmetry.space_group_name_H-M   'P 1'
#
loop_
_entity.id
_entity.type
_entity.pdbx_description
1 polymer ?
#
loop_
_entity_poly.entity_id
_entity_poly.type
_entity_poly.pdbx_seq_one_letter_code
_entity_poly.pdbx_strand_id
1 'polypeptide(L)'
;MYAVYPWCGHQFETPDVGGTTVRVIVGELDEWVSVQQIQSQIQAINLCGGEASVRIVTGAAHSFDKEEKVHVIPEASVSPNAPTIFLDPDGAMIDPYSGSSSAIATDRTHFLQAVEAGHGRRGASIGGTKEHQKIFRDDMLAFHKSNF
;
A
#
# COMPACT_ATOMS: atom_id res chain seq x y z
N MET A 1 8.85 2.27 -11.97
CA MET A 1 7.47 1.88 -11.62
C MET A 1 6.81 3.04 -10.88
N TYR A 2 5.63 3.47 -11.33
CA TYR A 2 4.79 4.42 -10.58
C TYR A 2 3.59 3.67 -10.01
N ALA A 3 3.42 3.68 -8.70
CA ALA A 3 2.39 2.96 -7.96
C ALA A 3 1.47 3.95 -7.23
N VAL A 4 0.17 3.73 -7.33
CA VAL A 4 -0.87 4.58 -6.76
C VAL A 4 -1.57 3.78 -5.68
N TYR A 5 -1.53 4.26 -4.43
CA TYR A 5 -2.09 3.60 -3.24
C TYR A 5 -1.89 2.07 -3.23
N PRO A 6 -0.64 1.56 -3.38
CA PRO A 6 -0.39 0.13 -3.49
C PRO A 6 -0.75 -0.63 -2.21
N TRP A 7 -1.19 -1.87 -2.37
CA TRP A 7 -1.30 -2.79 -1.24
C TRP A 7 0.10 -3.19 -0.76
N CYS A 8 0.51 -2.67 0.40
CA CYS A 8 1.79 -2.98 1.04
C CYS A 8 1.62 -3.86 2.30
N GLY A 9 0.46 -4.50 2.46
CA GLY A 9 0.22 -5.48 3.53
C GLY A 9 1.00 -6.78 3.33
N HIS A 10 1.41 -7.08 2.09
CA HIS A 10 2.36 -8.13 1.75
C HIS A 10 3.67 -7.50 1.27
N GLN A 11 4.80 -7.95 1.80
CA GLN A 11 6.13 -7.45 1.42
C GLN A 11 7.12 -8.61 1.34
N PHE A 12 8.06 -8.58 0.40
CA PHE A 12 9.16 -9.55 0.41
C PHE A 12 10.12 -9.27 1.56
N GLU A 13 10.64 -10.30 2.24
CA GLU A 13 11.67 -10.13 3.27
C GLU A 13 12.93 -9.46 2.72
N THR A 14 13.24 -9.71 1.44
CA THR A 14 14.30 -9.02 0.70
C THR A 14 13.68 -8.11 -0.37
N PRO A 15 13.55 -6.79 -0.11
CA PRO A 15 12.86 -5.86 -1.00
C PRO A 15 13.79 -5.33 -2.12
N ASP A 16 14.51 -6.22 -2.79
CA ASP A 16 15.37 -5.86 -3.93
C ASP A 16 14.53 -5.58 -5.18
N VAL A 17 14.70 -4.39 -5.75
CA VAL A 17 14.00 -3.94 -6.97
C VAL A 17 14.93 -3.85 -8.18
N GLY A 18 16.19 -4.27 -8.03
CA GLY A 18 17.24 -4.13 -9.03
C GLY A 18 17.40 -2.68 -9.49
N GLY A 19 17.51 -2.47 -10.80
CA GLY A 19 17.59 -1.13 -11.40
C GLY A 19 16.25 -0.38 -11.52
N THR A 20 15.18 -0.85 -10.87
CA THR A 20 13.86 -0.21 -10.99
C THR A 20 13.73 0.98 -10.05
N THR A 21 13.56 2.18 -10.60
CA THR A 21 13.14 3.34 -9.81
C THR A 21 11.67 3.23 -9.44
N VAL A 22 11.33 3.28 -8.14
CA VAL A 22 9.98 3.14 -7.60
C VAL A 22 9.46 4.48 -7.08
N ARG A 23 8.25 4.85 -7.48
CA ARG A 23 7.52 6.02 -6.98
C ARG A 23 6.16 5.58 -6.47
N VAL A 24 5.86 5.87 -5.21
CA VAL A 24 4.53 5.67 -4.63
C VAL A 24 3.86 7.02 -4.35
N ILE A 25 2.57 7.11 -4.64
CA ILE A 25 1.71 8.18 -4.15
C ILE A 25 0.50 7.59 -3.42
N VAL A 26 0.16 8.12 -2.25
CA VAL A 26 -0.94 7.61 -1.41
C VAL A 26 -1.66 8.76 -0.71
N GLY A 27 -2.94 8.59 -0.40
CA GLY A 27 -3.71 9.55 0.38
C GLY A 27 -3.40 9.46 1.88
N GLU A 28 -3.34 10.60 2.57
CA GLU A 28 -3.16 10.64 4.03
C GLU A 28 -4.30 9.97 4.80
N LEU A 29 -5.52 10.08 4.27
CA LEU A 29 -6.74 9.53 4.87
C LEU A 29 -7.13 8.20 4.21
N ASP A 30 -6.17 7.50 3.59
CA ASP A 30 -6.45 6.22 2.94
C ASP A 30 -6.85 5.17 3.97
N GLU A 31 -8.03 4.61 3.77
CA GLU A 31 -8.68 3.68 4.68
C GLU A 31 -8.50 2.22 4.27
N TRP A 32 -7.99 1.98 3.06
CA TRP A 32 -7.90 0.69 2.40
C TRP A 32 -6.49 0.13 2.46
N VAL A 33 -5.48 1.01 2.40
CA VAL A 33 -4.06 0.65 2.52
C VAL A 33 -3.40 1.44 3.64
N SER A 34 -2.35 0.87 4.23
CA SER A 34 -1.61 1.51 5.31
C SER A 34 -0.53 2.44 4.77
N VAL A 35 -0.61 3.73 5.11
CA VAL A 35 0.47 4.70 4.82
C VAL A 35 1.77 4.26 5.49
N GLN A 36 1.70 3.73 6.71
CA GLN A 36 2.86 3.27 7.46
C GLN A 36 3.54 2.06 6.80
N GLN A 37 2.76 1.07 6.32
CA GLN A 37 3.34 -0.07 5.61
C GLN A 37 4.00 0.35 4.29
N ILE A 38 3.41 1.30 3.57
CA ILE A 38 4.00 1.89 2.36
C ILE A 38 5.33 2.58 2.70
N GLN A 39 5.36 3.45 3.72
CA GLN A 39 6.59 4.14 4.12
C GLN A 39 7.67 3.14 4.55
N SER A 40 7.30 2.09 5.28
CA SER A 40 8.21 1.00 5.67
C SER A 40 8.78 0.29 4.45
N GLN A 41 7.96 -0.09 3.47
CA GLN A 41 8.45 -0.77 2.27
C GLN A 41 9.41 0.11 1.46
N ILE A 42 9.08 1.39 1.29
CA ILE A 42 9.93 2.34 0.56
C ILE A 42 11.26 2.55 1.27
N GLN A 43 11.24 2.67 2.60
CA GLN A 43 12.47 2.72 3.38
C GLN A 43 13.29 1.43 3.24
N ALA A 44 12.64 0.27 3.27
CA ALA A 44 13.32 -1.02 3.16
C ALA A 44 13.98 -1.21 1.78
N ILE A 45 13.30 -0.81 0.68
CA ILE A 45 13.89 -0.80 -0.67
C ILE A 45 15.15 0.08 -0.71
N ASN A 46 15.07 1.30 -0.16
CA ASN A 46 16.21 2.22 -0.13
C ASN A 46 17.38 1.66 0.70
N LEU A 47 17.10 1.01 1.83
CA LEU A 47 18.12 0.34 2.65
C LEU A 47 18.75 -0.87 1.94
N CYS A 48 18.03 -1.51 1.03
CA CYS A 48 18.53 -2.58 0.16
C CYS A 48 19.34 -2.05 -1.04
N GLY A 49 19.47 -0.72 -1.19
CA GLY A 49 20.22 -0.08 -2.27
C GLY A 49 19.40 0.25 -3.52
N GLY A 50 18.08 0.07 -3.48
CA GLY A 50 17.17 0.51 -4.55
C GLY A 50 16.90 2.02 -4.53
N GLU A 51 16.25 2.51 -5.58
CA GLU A 51 15.80 3.90 -5.68
C GLU A 51 14.28 3.96 -5.51
N ALA A 52 13.81 4.36 -4.33
CA ALA A 52 12.39 4.42 -4.02
C ALA A 52 11.99 5.72 -3.32
N SER A 53 10.83 6.26 -3.68
CA SER A 53 10.26 7.46 -3.04
C SER A 53 8.75 7.34 -2.86
N VAL A 54 8.23 8.03 -1.84
CA VAL A 54 6.80 8.11 -1.55
C VAL A 54 6.35 9.57 -1.42
N ARG A 55 5.12 9.86 -1.83
CA ARG A 55 4.41 11.09 -1.50
C ARG A 55 3.07 10.78 -0.86
N ILE A 56 2.85 11.36 0.31
CA ILE A 56 1.57 11.34 1.01
C ILE A 56 0.82 12.62 0.64
N VAL A 57 -0.41 12.48 0.18
CA VAL A 57 -1.27 13.60 -0.23
C VAL A 57 -2.22 13.93 0.92
N THR A 58 -1.99 15.07 1.57
CA THR A 58 -2.79 15.56 2.70
C THR A 58 -4.28 15.62 2.36
N GLY A 59 -5.11 15.10 3.26
CA GLY A 59 -6.57 15.07 3.13
C GLY A 59 -7.13 14.20 2.01
N ALA A 60 -6.31 13.46 1.25
CA ALA A 60 -6.80 12.56 0.21
C ALA A 60 -7.20 11.20 0.77
N ALA A 61 -8.33 10.67 0.30
CA ALA A 61 -8.79 9.31 0.55
C ALA A 61 -8.24 8.32 -0.49
N HIS A 62 -8.68 7.07 -0.47
CA HIS A 62 -8.34 6.10 -1.49
C HIS A 62 -8.93 6.45 -2.85
N SER A 63 -8.21 6.15 -3.94
CA SER A 63 -8.61 6.51 -5.31
C SER A 63 -8.89 8.02 -5.52
N PHE A 64 -8.09 8.88 -4.89
CA PHE A 64 -8.20 10.34 -5.02
C PHE A 64 -7.90 10.88 -6.43
N ASP A 65 -7.42 10.03 -7.33
CA ASP A 65 -7.21 10.27 -8.75
C ASP A 65 -8.51 10.15 -9.57
N LYS A 66 -9.56 9.51 -9.05
CA LYS A 66 -10.83 9.37 -9.75
C LYS A 66 -11.60 10.68 -9.82
N GLU A 67 -12.31 10.87 -10.94
CA GLU A 67 -13.27 11.98 -11.17
C GLU A 67 -14.61 11.76 -10.44
N GLU A 68 -14.53 11.35 -9.18
CA GLU A 68 -15.67 10.99 -8.36
C GLU A 68 -15.56 11.66 -6.99
N LYS A 69 -16.69 12.17 -6.47
CA LYS A 69 -16.72 12.75 -5.13
C LYS A 69 -16.45 11.67 -4.08
N VAL A 70 -15.73 12.06 -3.03
CA VAL A 70 -15.50 11.18 -1.88
C VAL A 70 -16.83 10.69 -1.32
N HIS A 71 -16.96 9.37 -1.20
CA HIS A 71 -18.10 8.70 -0.58
C HIS A 71 -17.64 7.43 0.15
N VAL A 72 -18.47 6.95 1.07
CA VAL A 72 -18.20 5.73 1.84
C VAL A 72 -18.81 4.53 1.13
N ILE A 73 -18.07 3.42 1.05
CA ILE A 73 -18.59 2.09 0.68
C ILE A 73 -18.84 1.32 1.98
N PRO A 74 -20.08 1.25 2.50
CA PRO A 74 -20.37 0.64 3.82
C PRO A 74 -20.00 -0.84 3.91
N GLU A 75 -20.07 -1.55 2.77
CA GLU A 75 -19.77 -2.97 2.66
C GLU A 75 -18.28 -3.29 2.47
N ALA A 76 -17.43 -2.28 2.34
CA ALA A 76 -15.99 -2.47 2.31
C ALA A 76 -15.52 -3.19 3.58
N SER A 77 -14.61 -4.14 3.43
CA SER A 77 -13.97 -4.85 4.54
C SER A 77 -12.49 -4.59 4.45
N VAL A 78 -11.94 -3.88 5.43
CA VAL A 78 -10.54 -3.42 5.39
C VAL A 78 -9.87 -3.66 6.73
N SER A 79 -8.54 -3.76 6.71
CA SER A 79 -7.70 -3.96 7.88
C SER A 79 -6.37 -3.19 7.77
N PRO A 80 -6.39 -1.86 7.54
CA PRO A 80 -5.18 -1.08 7.24
C PRO A 80 -4.17 -1.01 8.39
N ASN A 81 -4.54 -1.45 9.60
CA ASN A 81 -3.65 -1.49 10.76
C ASN A 81 -3.19 -2.92 11.08
N ALA A 82 -3.54 -3.92 10.26
CA ALA A 82 -3.02 -5.26 10.41
C ALA A 82 -1.49 -5.26 10.21
N PRO A 83 -0.75 -6.15 10.91
CA PRO A 83 0.68 -6.30 10.67
C PRO A 83 0.99 -6.65 9.22
N THR A 84 2.18 -6.26 8.76
CA THR A 84 2.71 -6.68 7.46
C THR A 84 2.98 -8.19 7.49
N ILE A 85 2.51 -8.89 6.46
CA ILE A 85 2.83 -10.28 6.19
C ILE A 85 4.04 -10.30 5.25
N PHE A 86 5.14 -10.93 5.68
CA PHE A 86 6.31 -11.06 4.83
C PHE A 86 6.23 -12.30 3.94
N LEU A 87 6.84 -12.21 2.76
CA LEU A 87 7.01 -13.30 1.82
C LEU A 87 8.48 -13.70 1.79
N ASP A 88 8.76 -14.98 1.99
CA ASP A 88 10.10 -15.54 1.80
C ASP A 88 10.45 -15.65 0.30
N PRO A 89 11.71 -16.01 -0.07
CA PRO A 89 12.13 -16.10 -1.46
C PRO A 89 11.37 -17.12 -2.33
N ASP A 90 10.72 -18.11 -1.70
CA ASP A 90 9.90 -19.11 -2.39
C ASP A 90 8.43 -18.66 -2.50
N GLY A 91 8.10 -17.48 -1.96
CA GLY A 91 6.77 -16.88 -1.98
C GLY A 91 5.85 -17.39 -0.88
N ALA A 92 6.35 -18.14 0.11
CA ALA A 92 5.55 -18.56 1.24
C ALA A 92 5.36 -17.39 2.22
N MET A 93 4.14 -17.31 2.78
CA MET A 93 3.76 -16.23 3.70
C MET A 93 4.23 -16.55 5.11
N ILE A 94 4.80 -15.55 5.77
CA ILE A 94 5.32 -15.61 7.13
C ILE A 94 4.29 -14.98 8.07
N ASP A 95 3.80 -15.79 9.00
CA ASP A 95 2.88 -15.32 10.03
C ASP A 95 3.60 -14.31 10.96
N PRO A 96 3.08 -13.07 11.11
CA PRO A 96 3.79 -11.98 11.77
C PRO A 96 3.85 -12.12 13.29
N TYR A 97 3.08 -13.05 13.87
CA TYR A 97 3.03 -13.26 15.32
C TYR A 97 3.94 -14.43 15.74
N SER A 98 4.01 -15.47 14.93
CA SER A 98 4.80 -16.68 15.20
C SER A 98 6.12 -16.73 14.44
N GLY A 99 6.29 -15.96 13.37
CA GLY A 99 7.44 -16.01 12.47
C GLY A 99 7.50 -17.27 11.59
N SER A 100 6.43 -18.07 11.56
CA SER A 100 6.41 -19.34 10.81
C SER A 100 6.04 -19.11 9.35
N SER A 101 6.85 -19.62 8.42
CA SER A 101 6.56 -19.63 6.99
C SER A 101 5.60 -20.76 6.61
N SER A 102 4.65 -20.48 5.71
CA SER A 102 3.68 -21.45 5.22
C SER A 102 3.38 -21.26 3.73
N ALA A 103 3.74 -22.27 2.92
CA ALA A 103 3.46 -22.29 1.49
C ALA A 103 1.97 -22.52 1.14
N ILE A 104 1.14 -22.88 2.13
CA ILE A 104 -0.30 -23.09 1.96
C ILE A 104 -1.14 -21.93 2.52
N ALA A 105 -0.50 -20.96 3.18
CA ALA A 105 -1.17 -19.76 3.62
C ALA A 105 -1.59 -18.91 2.40
N THR A 106 -2.66 -18.15 2.58
CA THR A 106 -3.25 -17.30 1.55
C THR A 106 -3.61 -15.96 2.14
N ASP A 107 -3.86 -14.97 1.30
CA ASP A 107 -4.41 -13.66 1.71
C ASP A 107 -5.63 -13.83 2.64
N ARG A 108 -6.51 -14.80 2.34
CA ARG A 108 -7.69 -15.08 3.16
C ARG A 108 -7.32 -15.59 4.56
N THR A 109 -6.28 -16.41 4.68
CA THR A 109 -5.79 -16.92 5.97
C THR A 109 -5.43 -15.74 6.88
N HIS A 110 -4.57 -14.84 6.40
CA HIS A 110 -4.10 -13.70 7.19
C HIS A 110 -5.16 -12.62 7.35
N PHE A 111 -6.06 -12.44 6.37
CA PHE A 111 -7.19 -11.53 6.50
C PHE A 111 -8.11 -11.95 7.66
N LEU A 112 -8.44 -13.24 7.76
CA LEU A 112 -9.27 -13.73 8.86
C LEU A 112 -8.57 -13.59 10.21
N GLN A 113 -7.29 -13.92 10.31
CA GLN A 113 -6.49 -13.69 11.52
C GLN A 113 -6.47 -12.21 11.93
N ALA A 114 -6.33 -11.29 10.96
CA ALA A 114 -6.34 -9.86 11.22
C ALA A 114 -7.71 -9.40 11.76
N VAL A 115 -8.81 -9.93 11.22
CA VAL A 115 -10.16 -9.68 11.72
C VAL A 115 -10.32 -10.21 13.15
N GLU A 116 -9.92 -11.45 13.42
CA GLU A 116 -9.97 -12.07 14.75
C GLU A 116 -9.13 -11.32 15.79
N ALA A 117 -7.99 -10.75 15.36
CA ALA A 117 -7.13 -9.90 16.18
C ALA A 117 -7.66 -8.46 16.37
N GLY A 118 -8.83 -8.13 15.81
CA GLY A 118 -9.48 -6.82 16.01
C GLY A 118 -9.04 -5.71 15.05
N HIS A 119 -8.27 -6.02 14.01
CA HIS A 119 -7.85 -5.04 13.00
C HIS A 119 -8.90 -4.81 11.91
N GLY A 120 -9.88 -5.70 11.81
CA GLY A 120 -10.93 -5.65 10.80
C GLY A 120 -11.97 -4.57 11.07
N ARG A 121 -12.33 -3.81 10.04
CA ARG A 121 -13.45 -2.86 10.07
C ARG A 121 -14.29 -2.92 8.81
N ARG A 122 -15.51 -2.38 8.92
CA ARG A 122 -16.45 -2.20 7.83
C ARG A 122 -16.55 -0.73 7.46
N GLY A 123 -16.75 -0.45 6.18
CA GLY A 123 -16.80 0.91 5.67
C GLY A 123 -15.41 1.45 5.34
N ALA A 124 -15.27 2.05 4.17
CA ALA A 124 -14.08 2.80 3.78
C ALA A 124 -14.42 3.83 2.71
N SER A 125 -13.73 4.96 2.73
CA SER A 125 -13.95 6.09 1.82
C SER A 125 -13.16 5.94 0.53
N ILE A 126 -13.77 6.30 -0.60
CA ILE A 126 -13.13 6.30 -1.92
C ILE A 126 -13.53 7.56 -2.70
N GLY A 127 -12.67 8.01 -3.59
CA GLY A 127 -12.87 9.16 -4.47
C GLY A 127 -11.95 10.33 -4.11
N GLY A 128 -12.17 11.48 -4.71
CA GLY A 128 -11.28 12.62 -4.56
C GLY A 128 -11.90 13.97 -4.90
N THR A 129 -11.02 14.97 -5.00
CA THR A 129 -11.34 16.32 -5.41
C THR A 129 -10.57 16.68 -6.69
N LYS A 130 -10.94 17.78 -7.35
CA LYS A 130 -10.20 18.26 -8.53
C LYS A 130 -8.76 18.62 -8.19
N GLU A 131 -8.54 19.11 -6.97
CA GLU A 131 -7.23 19.47 -6.45
C GLU A 131 -6.36 18.21 -6.26
N HIS A 132 -6.92 17.16 -5.65
CA HIS A 132 -6.21 15.88 -5.49
C HIS A 132 -5.92 15.20 -6.82
N GLN A 133 -6.86 15.22 -7.76
CA GLN A 133 -6.67 14.71 -9.13
C GLN A 133 -5.53 15.45 -9.86
N LYS A 134 -5.46 16.78 -9.70
CA LYS A 134 -4.37 17.58 -10.27
C LYS A 134 -3.03 17.20 -9.65
N ILE A 135 -2.97 17.04 -8.32
CA ILE A 135 -1.75 16.60 -7.62
C ILE A 135 -1.28 15.25 -8.16
N PHE A 136 -2.19 14.27 -8.29
CA PHE A 136 -1.88 12.97 -8.86
C PHE A 136 -1.29 13.09 -10.27
N ARG A 137 -1.99 13.82 -11.16
CA ARG A 137 -1.59 13.96 -12.56
C ARG A 137 -0.22 14.62 -12.70
N ASP A 138 0.01 15.70 -11.96
CA ASP A 138 1.28 16.43 -12.00
C ASP A 138 2.44 15.56 -11.49
N ASP A 139 2.24 14.80 -10.41
CA ASP A 139 3.27 13.91 -9.84
C ASP A 139 3.64 12.78 -10.80
N MET A 140 2.63 12.13 -11.40
CA MET A 140 2.82 11.06 -12.38
C MET A 140 3.56 11.55 -13.62
N LEU A 141 3.13 12.68 -14.20
CA LEU A 141 3.77 13.24 -15.38
C LEU A 141 5.22 13.68 -15.10
N ALA A 142 5.47 14.27 -13.93
CA ALA A 142 6.83 14.65 -13.54
C ALA A 142 7.74 13.44 -13.35
N PHE A 143 7.25 12.37 -12.72
CA PHE A 143 7.99 11.12 -12.57
C PHE A 143 8.37 10.54 -13.94
N HIS A 144 7.40 10.37 -14.84
CA HIS A 144 7.66 9.76 -16.15
C HIS A 144 8.62 10.59 -16.99
N LYS A 145 8.48 11.92 -17.02
CA LYS A 145 9.40 12.82 -17.74
C LYS A 145 10.85 12.73 -17.25
N SER A 146 11.07 12.36 -16.00
CA SER A 146 12.41 12.32 -15.39
C SER A 146 13.08 10.95 -15.53
N ASN A 147 12.33 9.91 -15.93
CA ASN A 147 12.79 8.52 -15.94
C ASN A 147 12.70 7.85 -17.32
N PHE A 148 12.08 8.52 -18.31
CA PHE A 148 11.90 8.07 -19.69
C PHE A 148 11.98 9.26 -20.66
#